data_AF-A0A2D5EUM7-F1
#
_entry.id   AF-A0A2D5EUM7-F1
#
_cell.length_a   1.000
_cell.length_b   1.000
_cell.length_c   1.000
_cell.angle_alpha   90.00
_cell.angle_beta   90.00
_cell.angle_gamma   90.00
#
_symmetry.space_group_name_H-M   'P 1'
#
loop_
_entity.id
_entity.type
_entity.pdbx_description
1 polymer ?
#
loop_
_entity_poly.entity_id
_entity_poly.type
_entity_poly.pdbx_seq_one_letter_code
_entity_poly.pdbx_strand_id
1 'polypeptide(L)'
;MEAAIERVAFRRVGQQEKTPQQVWDLVAPPDHGGHAFARAEIWEGESQWGVRLHDRAPEMSAAQLLRVASRLLVWGIGCPADTVEVVLARDHSRHLLIRTGADYV
;
A
#
# COMPACT_ATOMS: atom_id res chain seq x y z
N MET A 1 13.16 6.61 10.65
CA MET A 1 12.36 5.71 9.80
C MET A 1 10.90 6.14 9.70
N GLU A 2 10.23 6.49 10.81
CA GLU A 2 8.82 6.94 10.80
C GLU A 2 8.58 8.19 9.94
N ALA A 3 9.44 9.21 10.05
CA ALA A 3 9.39 10.40 9.18
C ALA A 3 9.63 10.11 7.68
N ALA A 4 10.20 8.95 7.33
CA ALA A 4 10.41 8.56 5.93
C ALA A 4 9.14 7.98 5.31
N ILE A 5 8.28 7.32 6.09
CA ILE A 5 6.99 6.76 5.65
C ILE A 5 6.07 7.87 5.15
N GLU A 6 6.09 9.03 5.80
CA GLU A 6 5.25 10.16 5.41
C GLU A 6 5.63 10.75 4.05
N ARG A 7 6.87 10.54 3.63
CA ARG A 7 7.43 11.07 2.39
C ARG A 7 7.50 10.04 1.26
N VAL A 8 6.95 8.84 1.47
CA VAL A 8 6.81 7.83 0.41
C VAL A 8 5.91 8.40 -0.69
N ALA A 9 6.39 8.32 -1.94
CA ALA A 9 5.61 8.68 -3.11
C ALA A 9 4.95 7.44 -3.72
N PHE A 10 3.79 7.64 -4.34
CA PHE A 10 3.03 6.57 -4.99
C PHE A 10 2.96 6.80 -6.49
N ARG A 11 3.32 5.78 -7.27
CA ARG A 11 3.32 5.86 -8.73
C ARG A 11 2.51 4.72 -9.32
N ARG A 12 1.43 5.03 -10.04
CA ARG A 12 0.63 4.03 -10.75
C ARG A 12 1.43 3.41 -11.89
N VAL A 13 1.43 2.08 -11.98
CA VAL A 13 2.13 1.31 -13.00
C VAL A 13 1.14 0.93 -14.09
N GLY A 14 0.88 1.87 -15.00
CA GLY A 14 0.03 1.66 -16.18
C GLY A 14 -1.42 1.25 -15.89
N GLN A 15 -2.15 0.92 -16.95
CA GLN A 15 -3.51 0.38 -16.88
C GLN A 15 -3.45 -1.10 -17.25
N GLN A 16 -3.84 -1.99 -16.34
CA GLN A 16 -3.95 -3.41 -16.62
C GLN A 16 -5.36 -3.73 -17.13
N GLU A 17 -5.44 -4.52 -18.21
CA GLU A 17 -6.72 -5.02 -18.74
C GLU A 17 -7.29 -6.19 -17.92
N LYS A 18 -6.53 -6.69 -16.93
CA LYS A 18 -6.85 -7.84 -16.07
C LYS A 18 -6.74 -7.48 -14.59
N THR A 19 -7.03 -8.45 -13.72
CA THR A 19 -6.76 -8.36 -12.28
C THR A 19 -5.26 -8.52 -11.98
N PRO A 20 -4.68 -7.79 -11.02
CA PRO A 20 -5.30 -6.75 -10.16
C PRO A 20 -5.73 -5.50 -10.95
N GLN A 21 -6.80 -4.84 -10.52
CA GLN A 21 -7.37 -3.66 -11.18
C GLN A 21 -6.38 -2.49 -11.20
N GLN A 22 -5.53 -2.37 -10.19
CA GLN A 22 -4.46 -1.39 -10.16
C GLN A 22 -3.16 -1.97 -9.62
N VAL A 23 -2.04 -1.44 -10.12
CA VAL A 23 -0.70 -1.73 -9.61
C VAL A 23 0.01 -0.41 -9.34
N TRP A 24 0.64 -0.31 -8.17
CA TRP A 24 1.32 0.90 -7.71
C TRP A 24 2.72 0.59 -7.20
N ASP A 25 3.70 1.36 -7.63
CA ASP A 25 5.03 1.39 -7.03
C ASP A 25 5.03 2.35 -5.83
N LEU A 26 5.59 1.88 -4.71
CA LEU A 26 5.87 2.67 -3.52
C LEU A 26 7.34 3.09 -3.61
N VAL A 27 7.57 4.39 -3.75
CA VAL A 27 8.87 4.96 -4.05
C VAL A 27 9.44 5.62 -2.80
N ALA A 28 10.65 5.22 -2.42
CA ALA A 28 11.35 5.78 -1.29
C ALA A 28 11.58 7.30 -1.50
N PRO A 29 11.63 8.09 -0.42
CA PRO A 29 12.03 9.49 -0.52
C PRO A 29 13.36 9.68 -1.28
N PRO A 30 13.60 10.81 -1.97
CA PRO A 30 14.83 11.04 -2.74
C PRO A 30 16.12 10.92 -1.91
N ASP A 31 16.09 11.35 -0.65
CA ASP A 31 17.17 11.22 0.33
C ASP A 31 17.43 9.77 0.77
N HIS A 32 16.53 8.85 0.41
CA HIS A 32 16.66 7.41 0.60
C HIS A 32 16.78 6.67 -0.75
N GLY A 33 17.26 7.38 -1.78
CA GLY A 33 17.61 6.82 -3.08
C GLY A 33 16.50 6.81 -4.13
N GLY A 34 15.28 7.28 -3.82
CA GLY A 34 14.25 7.53 -4.83
C GLY A 34 13.79 6.30 -5.62
N HIS A 35 14.10 5.08 -5.16
CA HIS A 35 13.80 3.85 -5.86
C HIS A 35 12.49 3.22 -5.35
N ALA A 36 11.82 2.46 -6.21
CA ALA A 36 10.68 1.66 -5.79
C ALA A 36 11.15 0.55 -4.85
N PHE A 37 10.68 0.57 -3.60
CA PHE A 37 11.02 -0.43 -2.59
C PHE A 37 9.89 -1.44 -2.38
N ALA A 38 8.67 -1.12 -2.81
CA ALA A 38 7.55 -2.04 -2.77
C ALA A 38 6.59 -1.80 -3.94
N ARG A 39 5.75 -2.79 -4.19
CA ARG A 39 4.68 -2.78 -5.17
C ARG A 39 3.38 -3.26 -4.54
N ALA A 40 2.33 -2.46 -4.66
CA ALA A 40 0.99 -2.81 -4.24
C ALA A 40 0.14 -3.22 -5.44
N GLU A 41 -0.44 -4.41 -5.35
CA GLU A 41 -1.51 -4.88 -6.22
C GLU A 41 -2.84 -4.61 -5.53
N ILE A 42 -3.80 -4.01 -6.24
CA ILE A 42 -5.08 -3.56 -5.69
C ILE A 42 -6.21 -4.32 -6.36
N TRP A 43 -7.07 -4.93 -5.54
CA TRP A 43 -8.34 -5.51 -5.93
C TRP A 43 -9.48 -4.70 -5.37
N GLU A 44 -10.29 -4.15 -6.25
CA GLU A 44 -11.46 -3.35 -5.89
C GLU A 44 -12.68 -4.26 -5.71
N GLY A 45 -13.49 -3.94 -4.70
CA GLY A 45 -14.77 -4.58 -4.43
C GLY A 45 -15.79 -3.55 -3.90
N GLU A 46 -17.06 -3.93 -3.82
CA GLU A 46 -18.11 -2.99 -3.40
C GLU A 46 -18.04 -2.67 -1.89
N SER A 47 -17.75 -3.68 -1.06
CA SER A 47 -17.72 -3.55 0.41
C SER A 47 -16.34 -3.74 1.03
N GLN A 48 -15.46 -4.48 0.35
CA GLN A 48 -14.13 -4.80 0.82
C GLN A 48 -13.15 -4.77 -0.34
N TRP A 49 -12.03 -4.06 -0.16
CA TRP A 49 -10.92 -4.08 -1.10
C TRP A 49 -9.82 -5.03 -0.62
N GLY A 50 -8.99 -5.47 -1.55
CA GLY A 50 -7.80 -6.26 -1.30
C GLY A 50 -6.54 -5.51 -1.72
N VAL A 51 -5.51 -5.59 -0.90
CA VAL A 51 -4.17 -5.13 -1.24
C VAL A 51 -3.19 -6.27 -1.03
N ARG A 52 -2.32 -6.53 -2.01
CA ARG A 52 -1.15 -7.39 -1.82
C ARG A 52 0.09 -6.55 -1.97
N LEU A 53 0.92 -6.57 -0.93
CA LEU A 53 2.15 -5.78 -0.88
C LEU A 53 3.37 -6.67 -1.10
N HIS A 54 4.04 -6.46 -2.23
CA HIS A 54 5.32 -7.06 -2.57
C HIS A 54 6.43 -6.07 -2.26
N ASP A 55 7.15 -6.26 -1.16
CA ASP A 55 8.20 -5.35 -0.76
C ASP A 55 9.61 -5.97 -0.91
N ARG A 56 10.62 -5.10 -0.98
CA ARG A 56 12.05 -5.42 -0.99
C ARG A 56 12.80 -4.70 0.13
N ALA A 57 12.10 -4.30 1.19
CA ALA A 57 12.60 -3.51 2.31
C ALA A 57 12.61 -4.36 3.59
N PRO A 58 13.55 -5.32 3.72
CA PRO A 58 13.59 -6.26 4.86
C PRO A 58 13.68 -5.57 6.23
N GLU A 59 14.22 -4.36 6.27
CA GLU A 59 14.33 -3.52 7.46
C GLU A 59 13.00 -2.91 7.93
N MET A 60 11.99 -2.86 7.08
CA MET A 60 10.66 -2.39 7.47
C MET A 60 9.88 -3.48 8.21
N SER A 61 9.32 -3.11 9.36
CA SER A 61 8.37 -3.94 10.09
C SER A 61 7.03 -4.02 9.37
N ALA A 62 6.23 -5.05 9.70
CA ALA A 62 4.86 -5.20 9.20
C ALA A 62 4.01 -3.95 9.49
N ALA A 63 4.07 -3.40 10.71
CA ALA A 63 3.32 -2.19 11.08
C ALA A 63 3.68 -0.97 10.21
N GLN A 64 4.96 -0.84 9.85
CA GLN A 64 5.40 0.24 8.96
C GLN A 64 4.91 0.03 7.54
N LEU A 65 4.95 -1.21 7.04
CA LEU A 65 4.41 -1.56 5.72
C LEU A 65 2.89 -1.31 5.66
N LEU A 66 2.15 -1.67 6.71
CA LEU A 66 0.71 -1.40 6.83
C LEU A 66 0.41 0.10 6.86
N ARG A 67 1.23 0.90 7.56
CA ARG A 67 1.08 2.37 7.55
C ARG A 67 1.33 2.97 6.16
N VAL A 68 2.29 2.44 5.40
CA VAL A 68 2.46 2.87 4.00
C VAL A 68 1.27 2.46 3.14
N ALA A 69 0.74 1.23 3.32
CA ALA A 69 -0.45 0.78 2.62
C ALA A 69 -1.68 1.65 2.94
N SER A 70 -1.90 2.01 4.20
CA SER A 70 -2.95 2.96 4.59
C SER A 70 -2.79 4.30 3.86
N ARG A 71 -1.58 4.87 3.85
CA ARG A 71 -1.30 6.13 3.14
C ARG A 71 -1.55 6.02 1.64
N LEU A 72 -1.20 4.90 1.01
CA LEU A 72 -1.50 4.65 -0.39
C LEU A 72 -3.02 4.65 -0.62
N LEU A 73 -3.79 3.96 0.23
CA LEU A 73 -5.24 3.88 0.13
C LEU A 73 -5.90 5.25 0.27
N VAL A 74 -5.47 6.07 1.22
CA VAL A 74 -6.03 7.41 1.45
C VAL A 74 -5.60 8.40 0.38
N TRP A 75 -4.28 8.56 0.19
CA TRP A 75 -3.71 9.68 -0.56
C TRP A 75 -3.33 9.34 -2.00
N GLY A 76 -2.93 8.09 -2.25
CA GLY A 76 -2.57 7.65 -3.60
C GLY A 76 -3.78 7.26 -4.44
N ILE A 77 -4.70 6.49 -3.86
CA ILE A 77 -5.83 5.89 -4.56
C ILE A 77 -7.14 6.62 -4.31
N GLY A 78 -7.35 7.17 -3.11
CA GLY A 78 -8.66 7.69 -2.69
C GLY A 78 -9.68 6.57 -2.48
N CYS A 79 -9.27 5.50 -1.80
CA CYS A 79 -10.06 4.29 -1.59
C CYS A 79 -11.39 4.61 -0.86
N PRO A 80 -12.55 4.25 -1.45
CA PRO A 80 -13.86 4.52 -0.86
C PRO A 80 -14.31 3.46 0.15
N ALA A 81 -13.71 2.27 0.17
CA ALA A 81 -14.17 1.14 0.99
C ALA A 81 -13.99 1.39 2.51
N ASP A 82 -14.85 0.81 3.33
CA ASP A 82 -14.72 0.88 4.79
C ASP A 82 -13.68 -0.09 5.33
N THR A 83 -13.43 -1.18 4.61
CA THR A 83 -12.50 -2.24 5.01
C THR A 83 -11.59 -2.65 3.85
N VAL A 84 -10.34 -2.93 4.19
CA VAL A 84 -9.33 -3.40 3.24
C VAL A 84 -8.54 -4.55 3.84
N GLU A 85 -8.54 -5.71 3.19
CA GLU A 85 -7.63 -6.79 3.54
C GLU A 85 -6.26 -6.53 2.90
N VAL A 86 -5.22 -6.40 3.72
CA VAL A 86 -3.84 -6.25 3.28
C VAL A 86 -3.08 -7.56 3.51
N VAL A 87 -2.55 -8.12 2.43
CA VAL A 87 -1.68 -9.29 2.46
C VAL A 87 -0.24 -8.83 2.26
N LEU A 88 0.63 -9.10 3.24
CA LEU A 88 2.06 -8.90 3.07
C LEU A 88 2.63 -10.12 2.35
N ALA A 89 3.14 -9.95 1.13
CA ALA A 89 3.56 -11.07 0.30
C ALA A 89 4.83 -11.77 0.84
N ARG A 90 5.64 -11.08 1.66
CA ARG A 90 6.87 -11.62 2.24
C ARG A 90 6.65 -12.82 3.16
N ASP A 91 5.56 -12.83 3.91
CA ASP A 91 5.26 -13.83 4.94
C ASP A 91 3.82 -14.37 4.83
N HIS A 92 3.07 -13.90 3.84
CA HIS A 92 1.66 -14.22 3.62
C HIS A 92 0.74 -13.87 4.79
N SER A 93 1.17 -12.99 5.70
CA SER A 93 0.33 -12.50 6.78
C SER A 93 -0.81 -11.64 6.21
N ARG A 94 -1.98 -11.75 6.83
CA ARG A 94 -3.20 -11.01 6.44
C ARG A 94 -3.58 -10.07 7.56
N HIS A 95 -3.86 -8.83 7.21
CA HIS A 95 -4.21 -7.76 8.13
C HIS A 95 -5.46 -7.07 7.61
N LEU A 96 -6.45 -6.87 8.48
CA LEU A 96 -7.64 -6.12 8.15
C LEU A 96 -7.42 -4.67 8.58
N LEU A 97 -7.47 -3.75 7.62
CA LEU A 97 -7.47 -2.32 7.87
C LEU A 97 -8.90 -1.80 7.86
N ILE A 98 -9.25 -0.97 8.85
CA ILE A 98 -10.59 -0.40 9.01
C ILE A 98 -10.50 1.11 8.90
N ARG A 99 -11.37 1.70 8.07
CA ARG A 99 -11.44 3.15 7.90
C ARG A 99 -11.97 3.81 9.17
N THR A 100 -11.18 4.69 9.75
CA THR A 100 -11.57 5.50 10.91
C THR A 100 -11.35 6.97 10.61
N GLY A 101 -12.43 7.67 10.23
CA GLY A 101 -12.36 9.06 9.79
C GLY A 101 -11.61 9.21 8.46
N ALA A 102 -10.45 9.86 8.50
CA ALA A 102 -9.63 10.15 7.33
C ALA A 102 -8.45 9.18 7.11
N ASP A 103 -8.34 8.12 7.93
CA ASP A 103 -7.23 7.15 7.88
C ASP A 103 -7.75 5.70 7.96
N TYR A 104 -6.86 4.74 7.71
CA TYR A 104 -7.07 3.34 8.04
C TYR A 104 -6.15 2.93 9.20
N VAL A 105 -6.69 2.15 10.13
CA VAL A 105 -5.98 1.58 11.30
C VAL A 105 -6.00 0.07 11.30
#